data_AF-A0A6V8NQ44-F1
#
_entry.id   AF-A0A6V8NQ44-F1
#
_cell.length_a   1.000
_cell.length_b   1.000
_cell.length_c   1.000
_cell.angle_alpha   90.00
_cell.angle_beta   90.00
_cell.angle_gamma   90.00
#
_symmetry.space_group_name_H-M   'P 1'
#
loop_
_entity.id
_entity.type
_entity.pdbx_description
1 polymer ?
#
loop_
_entity_poly.entity_id
_entity_poly.type
_entity_poly.pdbx_seq_one_letter_code
_entity_poly.pdbx_strand_id
1 'polypeptide(L)' 'MFVRVKVTPNSPRKSVQIVASLRVGDKVRQKIVRYIGVAQNDEELEEL' A
#
# COMPACT_ATOMS: atom_id res chain seq x y z
N MET A 1 0.59 12.19 0.94
CA MET A 1 0.98 10.83 0.50
C MET A 1 0.99 9.94 1.74
N PHE A 2 0.66 8.66 1.63
CA PHE A 2 0.66 7.74 2.76
C PHE A 2 1.02 6.32 2.29
N VAL A 3 1.46 5.48 3.24
CA VAL A 3 1.75 4.07 2.98
C VAL A 3 0.46 3.27 3.12
N ARG A 4 0.17 2.42 2.14
CA ARG A 4 -0.94 1.47 2.15
C ARG A 4 -0.39 0.06 2.12
N VAL A 5 -0.73 -0.71 3.14
CA VAL A 5 -0.46 -2.14 3.22
C VAL A 5 -1.72 -2.91 2.83
N LYS A 6 -1.63 -3.76 1.81
CA LYS A 6 -2.73 -4.64 1.38
C LYS A 6 -2.44 -6.08 1.77
N VAL A 7 -3.36 -6.69 2.49
CA VAL A 7 -3.34 -8.13 2.80
C VAL A 7 -4.05 -8.89 1.68
N THR A 8 -3.42 -9.96 1.19
CA THR A 8 -4.06 -10.87 0.24
C THR A 8 -4.91 -11.87 1.03
N PRO A 9 -6.20 -12.11 0.69
CA PRO A 9 -7.02 -13.08 1.40
C PRO A 9 -6.35 -14.46 1.45
N ASN A 10 -6.41 -15.11 2.62
CA ASN A 10 -5.83 -16.44 2.87
C ASN A 10 -4.32 -16.56 2.57
N SER A 11 -3.58 -15.45 2.61
CA SER A 11 -2.12 -15.43 2.42
C SER A 11 -1.50 -14.50 3.46
N PRO A 12 -0.31 -14.84 4.00
CA PRO A 12 0.40 -13.93 4.90
C PRO A 12 1.02 -12.74 4.15
N ARG A 13 0.94 -12.74 2.81
CA ARG A 13 1.51 -11.70 1.95
C ARG A 13 0.86 -10.33 2.16
N LYS A 14 1.72 -9.36 2.45
CA LYS A 14 1.40 -7.94 2.61
C LYS A 14 2.10 -7.12 1.53
N SER A 15 1.34 -6.50 0.63
CA SER A 15 1.89 -5.60 -0.39
C SER A 15 1.95 -4.17 0.12
N VAL A 16 3.14 -3.56 0.08
CA VAL A 16 3.38 -2.18 0.54
C VAL A 16 3.43 -1.22 -0.64
N GLN A 17 2.64 -0.15 -0.57
CA GLN A 17 2.49 0.82 -1.66
C GLN A 17 2.48 2.23 -1.11
N ILE A 18 3.14 3.16 -1.80
CA ILE A 18 2.98 4.58 -1.54
C ILE A 18 1.84 5.10 -2.41
N VAL A 19 0.83 5.69 -1.76
CA VAL A 19 -0.37 6.23 -2.40
C VAL A 19 -0.53 7.71 -2.11
N ALA A 20 -1.01 8.44 -3.11
CA ALA A 20 -1.41 9.83 -3.00
C ALA A 20 -2.94 9.93 -3.08
N SER A 21 -3.52 10.75 -2.20
CA SER A 21 -4.89 11.20 -2.35
C SER A 21 -4.89 12.40 -3.30
N LEU A 22 -5.64 12.30 -4.39
CA LEU A 22 -5.81 13.34 -5.38
C LEU A 22 -7.29 13.72 -5.41
N ARG A 23 -7.58 15.02 -5.39
CA ARG A 23 -8.95 15.51 -5.55
C ARG A 23 -9.25 15.64 -7.04
N VAL A 24 -10.32 15.01 -7.50
CA VAL A 24 -10.79 15.06 -8.88
C VAL A 24 -12.25 15.51 -8.86
N GLY A 25 -12.47 16.79 -9.14
CA GLY A 25 -13.75 17.46 -8.90
C GLY A 25 -14.13 17.40 -7.42
N ASP A 26 -15.33 16.93 -7.13
CA ASP A 26 -15.84 16.83 -5.75
C ASP A 26 -15.43 15.55 -5.03
N LYS A 27 -14.74 14.62 -5.71
CA LYS A 27 -14.38 13.31 -5.15
C LYS A 27 -12.89 13.21 -4.86
N VAL A 28 -12.54 12.55 -3.76
CA VAL A 28 -11.14 12.16 -3.46
C VAL A 28 -10.89 10.78 -4.05
N ARG A 29 -9.86 10.65 -4.89
CA ARG A 29 -9.38 9.39 -5.46
C ARG A 29 -7.98 9.08 -4.93
N GLN A 30 -7.67 7.80 -4.77
CA GLN A 30 -6.34 7.35 -4.39
C GLN A 30 -5.58 6.88 -5.63
N LYS A 31 -4.38 7.39 -5.86
CA LYS A 31 -3.47 6.96 -6.93
C LYS A 31 -2.24 6.30 -6.32
N ILE A 32 -1.88 5.12 -6.82
CA ILE A 32 -0.63 4.46 -6.46
C ILE A 32 0.51 5.22 -7.15
N VAL A 33 1.44 5.73 -6.35
CA VAL A 33 2.60 6.50 -6.81
C VAL A 33 3.79 5.57 -7.00
N ARG A 34 4.01 4.67 -6.05
CA ARG A 34 5.12 3.71 -6.09
C ARG A 34 4.74 2.41 -5.41
N TYR A 35 5.20 1.31 -5.99
CA TYR A 35 5.20 0.00 -5.36
C TYR A 35 6.53 -0.18 -4.61
N ILE A 36 6.47 -0.55 -3.32
CA ILE A 36 7.66 -0.77 -2.48
C ILE A 36 8.07 -2.24 -2.53
N GLY A 37 7.16 -3.16 -2.17
CA GLY A 37 7.48 -4.58 -2.10
C GLY A 37 6.33 -5.45 -1.57
N VAL A 38 6.60 -6.73 -1.38
CA VAL A 38 5.75 -7.66 -0.63
C VAL A 38 6.54 -8.15 0.58
N ALA A 39 5.94 -8.12 1.76
CA ALA A 39 6.41 -8.83 2.93
C ALA A 39 5.58 -10.10 3.16
N GLN A 40 6.20 -11.16 3.65
CA GLN A 40 5.59 -12.45 3.97
C GLN A 40 5.28 -12.60 5.47
N ASN A 41 5.92 -11.80 6.32
CA ASN A 41 5.68 -11.74 7.76
C ASN A 41 5.80 -10.29 8.25
N ASP A 42 5.61 -10.07 9.55
CA ASP A 42 5.68 -8.74 10.14
C ASP A 42 7.12 -8.22 10.24
N GLU A 43 8.09 -9.10 10.42
CA GLU A 43 9.52 -8.75 10.46
C GLU A 43 9.99 -8.16 9.12
N GLU A 44 9.68 -8.84 8.00
CA GLU A 44 10.01 -8.36 6.65
C GLU A 44 9.24 -7.07 6.30
N LEU A 45 8.08 -6.83 6.93
CA LEU A 45 7.34 -5.59 6.73
C LEU A 45 8.05 -4.39 7.39
N GLU A 46 8.72 -4.58 8.52
CA GLU A 46 9.48 -3.52 9.20
C GLU A 46 10.74 -3.10 8.43
N GLU A 47 11.26 -3.98 7.55
CA GLU A 47 12.41 -3.70 6.71
C GLU A 47 12.09 -2.90 5.42
N LEU A 48 10.79 -2.69 5.10
CA LEU A 48 10.30 -2.05 3.87
C LEU A 48 9.86 -0.59 4.05
#